data_AF-A0AAU1S3C4-F1
#
_entry.id   AF-A0AAU1S3C4-F1
#
_cell.length_a   1.000
_cell.length_b   1.000
_cell.length_c   1.000
_cell.angle_alpha   90.00
_cell.angle_beta   90.00
_cell.angle_gamma   90.00
#
_symmetry.space_group_name_H-M   'P 1'
#
loop_
_entity.id
_entity.type
_entity.pdbx_description
1 polymer ?
#
loop_
_entity_poly.entity_id
_entity_poly.type
_entity_poly.pdbx_seq_one_letter_code
_entity_poly.pdbx_strand_id
1 'polypeptide(L)' 'MVTLSARTDHDHVALAEIELCGELMIAASAAIGERLSADRIDEVLDVKVTATAERTTVPRQADHRG' A
#
# COMPACT_ATOMS: atom_id res chain seq x y z
N MET A 1 -13.99 21.57 -16.16
CA MET A 1 -14.36 20.27 -16.75
C MET A 1 -13.10 19.73 -17.41
N VAL A 2 -12.43 18.74 -16.82
CA VAL A 2 -11.21 18.16 -17.41
C VAL A 2 -11.65 17.25 -18.55
N THR A 3 -11.37 17.64 -19.78
CA THR A 3 -11.54 16.79 -20.95
C THR A 3 -10.44 15.73 -20.91
N LEU A 4 -10.79 14.48 -20.59
CA LEU A 4 -9.90 13.35 -20.82
C LEU A 4 -9.67 13.31 -22.34
N SER A 5 -8.53 13.82 -22.81
CA SER A 5 -8.19 13.75 -24.23
C SER A 5 -8.08 12.30 -24.66
N ALA A 6 -8.23 12.03 -25.95
CA ALA A 6 -8.17 10.68 -26.51
C ALA A 6 -6.93 9.95 -25.96
N ARG A 7 -7.19 8.84 -25.25
CA ARG A 7 -6.19 8.02 -24.59
C ARG A 7 -5.15 7.56 -25.62
N THR A 8 -3.94 8.03 -25.39
CA THR A 8 -2.78 7.80 -26.26
C THR A 8 -2.17 6.43 -25.96
N ASP A 9 -1.33 5.91 -26.85
CA ASP A 9 -0.58 4.67 -26.58
C ASP A 9 0.25 4.77 -25.29
N HIS A 10 0.71 5.97 -24.93
CA HIS A 10 1.39 6.23 -23.67
C HIS A 10 0.48 6.03 -22.45
N ASP A 11 -0.77 6.46 -22.54
CA ASP A 11 -1.75 6.25 -21.46
C ASP A 11 -2.07 4.77 -21.27
N HIS A 12 -2.05 3.97 -22.35
CA HIS A 12 -2.22 2.52 -22.26
C HIS A 12 -1.05 1.83 -21.56
N VAL A 13 0.18 2.23 -21.86
CA VAL A 13 1.39 1.71 -21.19
C VAL A 13 1.39 2.09 -19.70
N ALA A 14 1.06 3.35 -19.38
CA ALA A 14 0.98 3.81 -17.99
C ALA A 14 -0.09 3.04 -17.19
N LEU A 15 -1.26 2.79 -17.78
CA LEU A 15 -2.31 2.00 -17.14
C LEU A 15 -1.87 0.54 -16.91
N ALA A 16 -1.21 -0.08 -17.89
CA ALA A 16 -0.67 -1.43 -17.74
C ALA A 16 0.40 -1.52 -16.64
N GLU A 17 1.24 -0.49 -16.51
CA GLU A 17 2.23 -0.40 -15.44
C GLU A 17 1.57 -0.25 -14.05
N ILE A 18 0.53 0.59 -13.94
CA ILE A 18 -0.23 0.75 -12.69
C ILE A 18 -0.90 -0.58 -12.29
N GLU A 19 -1.53 -1.28 -13.24
CA GLU A 19 -2.13 -2.60 -12.98
C GLU A 19 -1.07 -3.61 -12.50
N LEU A 20 0.07 -3.67 -13.19
CA LEU A 20 1.18 -4.56 -12.80
C LEU A 20 1.73 -4.21 -11.42
N CYS A 21 1.95 -2.93 -11.12
CA CYS A 21 2.40 -2.49 -9.80
C CYS A 21 1.42 -2.88 -8.70
N GLY A 22 0.11 -2.72 -8.93
CA GLY A 22 -0.94 -3.11 -7.99
C GLY A 22 -0.89 -4.61 -7.65
N GLU A 23 -0.82 -5.46 -8.68
CA GLU A 23 -0.72 -6.92 -8.51
C GLU A 23 0.54 -7.31 -7.70
N LEU A 24 1.69 -6.67 -7.98
CA LEU A 24 2.93 -6.93 -7.26
C LEU A 24 2.88 -6.49 -5.80
N MET A 25 2.23 -5.36 -5.47
CA MET A 25 2.05 -4.93 -4.08
C MET A 25 1.22 -5.93 -3.28
N ILE A 26 0.15 -6.46 -3.89
CA ILE A 26 -0.71 -7.48 -3.26
C ILE A 26 0.08 -8.79 -3.07
N ALA A 27 0.76 -9.26 -4.11
CA ALA A 27 1.60 -10.46 -4.04
C ALA A 27 2.70 -10.32 -2.98
N ALA A 28 3.38 -9.18 -2.91
CA ALA A 28 4.40 -8.90 -1.89
C ALA A 28 3.81 -8.84 -0.48
N SER A 29 2.64 -8.23 -0.29
CA SER A 29 1.97 -8.18 1.01
C SER A 29 1.42 -9.53 1.47
N ALA A 30 1.06 -10.42 0.54
CA ALA A 30 0.57 -11.77 0.82
C ALA A 30 1.71 -12.80 0.93
N ALA A 31 2.90 -12.49 0.40
CA ALA A 31 4.07 -13.34 0.51
C ALA A 31 4.43 -13.60 1.98
N ILE A 32 4.78 -14.86 2.27
CA ILE A 32 5.22 -15.27 3.59
C ILE A 32 6.70 -14.84 3.73
N GLY A 33 6.91 -13.60 4.15
CA GLY A 33 8.21 -13.01 4.41
C GLY A 33 8.21 -12.19 5.70
N GLU A 34 9.40 -11.79 6.15
CA GLU A 34 9.52 -10.89 7.29
C GLU A 34 8.92 -9.53 6.94
N ARG A 35 7.92 -9.11 7.72
CA ARG A 35 7.38 -7.75 7.61
C ARG A 35 8.47 -6.77 8.04
N LEU A 36 8.53 -5.62 7.38
CA LEU A 36 9.35 -4.51 7.84
C LEU A 36 9.01 -4.17 9.30
N SER A 37 10.03 -3.80 10.08
CA SER A 37 9.82 -3.30 11.45
C SER A 37 9.00 -2.00 11.41
N ALA A 38 8.29 -1.70 12.50
CA ALA A 38 7.51 -0.47 12.60
C ALA A 38 8.39 0.78 12.40
N ASP A 39 9.60 0.80 12.98
CA ASP A 39 10.53 1.91 12.84
C ASP A 39 10.97 2.11 11.37
N ARG A 40 11.17 1.02 10.62
CA ARG A 40 11.53 1.08 9.20
C ARG A 40 10.34 1.53 8.34
N ILE A 41 9.13 1.15 8.72
CA ILE A 41 7.90 1.63 8.08
C ILE A 41 7.74 3.14 8.30
N ASP A 42 7.91 3.62 9.53
CA ASP A 42 7.80 5.04 9.87
C ASP A 42 8.88 5.87 9.14
N GLU A 43 10.11 5.35 9.03
CA GLU A 43 11.20 5.97 8.24
C GLU A 43 10.85 6.07 6.74
N VAL A 44 10.33 5.00 6.14
CA VAL A 44 9.96 4.98 4.71
C VAL A 44 8.78 5.91 4.43
N LEU A 45 7.82 5.97 5.32
CA LEU A 45 6.62 6.78 5.14
C LEU A 45 6.82 8.26 5.49
N ASP A 46 7.95 8.63 6.10
CA ASP A 46 8.25 9.97 6.62
C ASP A 46 7.04 10.60 7.34
N VAL A 47 6.27 9.78 8.06
CA VAL A 47 5.15 10.28 8.85
C VAL A 47 5.80 10.90 10.07
N LYS A 48 6.05 12.21 10.02
CA LYS A 48 6.31 12.98 11.24
C LYS A 48 5.19 12.63 12.19
N VAL A 49 5.51 11.86 13.22
CA VAL A 49 4.53 11.38 14.21
C VAL A 49 3.80 12.60 14.72
N THR A 50 2.61 12.86 14.18
CA THR A 50 1.70 13.85 14.73
C THR A 50 1.20 13.21 16.00
N ALA A 51 1.96 13.40 17.08
CA ALA A 51 1.77 12.78 18.37
C ALA A 51 0.44 13.22 18.98
N THR A 52 -0.67 12.63 18.52
CA THR A 52 -1.99 12.58 19.18
C THR A 52 -2.92 11.68 18.38
N ALA A 53 -2.51 10.45 18.15
CA ALA A 53 -3.45 9.35 18.13
C ALA A 53 -2.68 8.22 18.78
N GLU A 54 -3.19 7.73 19.91
CA GLU A 54 -2.91 6.36 20.33
C GLU A 54 -2.77 5.52 19.06
N ARG A 55 -1.67 4.76 18.92
CA ARG A 55 -1.68 3.62 18.02
C ARG A 55 -2.87 2.79 18.51
N THR A 56 -4.04 3.01 17.92
CA THR A 56 -5.19 2.14 18.06
C THR A 56 -4.68 0.84 17.50
N THR A 57 -4.11 0.02 18.39
CA THR A 57 -3.78 -1.36 18.13
C THR A 57 -5.12 -1.97 17.81
N VAL A 58 -5.49 -1.98 16.52
CA VAL A 58 -6.54 -2.85 16.04
C VAL A 58 -6.13 -4.22 16.59
N PRO A 59 -6.92 -4.85 17.48
CA PRO A 59 -6.56 -6.13 18.03
C PRO A 59 -6.27 -7.03 16.84
N ARG A 60 -5.01 -7.45 16.67
CA ARG A 60 -4.62 -8.40 15.64
C ARG A 60 -5.50 -9.61 15.91
N GLN A 61 -6.48 -9.88 15.04
CA GLN A 61 -7.52 -10.90 15.23
C GLN A 61 -6.89 -12.12 15.89
N ALA A 62 -7.04 -12.20 17.20
CA ALA A 62 -6.67 -13.36 17.96
C ALA A 62 -7.72 -14.38 17.58
N ASP A 63 -7.26 -15.56 17.17
CA ASP A 63 -8.11 -16.72 17.00
C ASP A 63 -9.12 -16.58 15.85
N HIS A 64 -8.70 -16.98 14.65
CA HIS A 64 -9.60 -17.80 13.82
C HIS A 64 -9.82 -19.12 14.57
N ARG A 65 -10.66 -19.05 15.61
CA ARG A 65 -11.08 -20.17 16.45
C ARG A 65 -12.25 -20.85 15.76
N GLY A 66 -12.08 -22.14 15.46
CA GLY A 66 -13.16 -23.07 15.09
C GLY A 66 -12.86 -23.85 13.84
#